data_AF-F3G9F2-F1
#
_entry.id   AF-F3G9F2-F1
#
_cell.length_a   1.000
_cell.length_b   1.000
_cell.length_c   1.000
_cell.angle_alpha   90.00
_cell.angle_beta   90.00
_cell.angle_gamma   90.00
#
_symmetry.space_group_name_H-M   'P 1'
#
loop_
_entity.id
_entity.type
_entity.pdbx_description
1 polymer ?
#
loop_
_entity_poly.entity_id
_entity_poly.type
_entity_poly.pdbx_seq_one_letter_code
_entity_poly.pdbx_strand_id
1 'polypeptide(L)' 'MQVKRFFAADMRQAMKLVRDELGAEAAIIGNRRIAGGVELTAALDYKLSALAPRVPNMELEDELRKTQSRIVSAQAEL' A
#
# COMPACT_ATOMS: atom_id res chain seq x y z
N MET A 1 6.48 4.03 -18.10
CA MET A 1 5.69 3.39 -17.03
C MET A 1 4.28 3.14 -17.56
N GLN A 2 3.92 1.89 -17.82
CA GLN A 2 2.57 1.52 -18.24
C GLN A 2 1.89 0.76 -17.10
N VAL A 3 0.85 1.35 -16.51
CA VAL A 3 0.06 0.75 -15.42
C VAL A 3 -1.29 0.30 -15.99
N LYS A 4 -1.67 -0.96 -15.73
CA LYS A 4 -2.97 -1.52 -16.15
C LYS A 4 -3.63 -2.28 -15.01
N ARG A 5 -4.96 -2.36 -15.07
CA ARG A 5 -5.80 -3.13 -14.14
C ARG A 5 -6.34 -4.35 -14.88
N PHE A 6 -6.30 -5.50 -14.22
CA PHE A 6 -6.73 -6.79 -14.73
C PHE A 6 -7.81 -7.35 -13.83
N PHE A 7 -8.90 -7.83 -14.43
CA PHE A 7 -10.04 -8.40 -13.72
C PHE A 7 -10.21 -9.85 -14.14
N ALA A 8 -10.40 -10.75 -13.17
CA ALA A 8 -10.69 -12.15 -13.45
C ALA A 8 -11.48 -12.80 -12.32
N ALA A 9 -12.05 -13.99 -12.59
CA ALA A 9 -12.82 -14.74 -11.60
C ALA A 9 -11.92 -15.24 -10.44
N ASP A 10 -10.66 -15.55 -10.73
CA ASP A 10 -9.69 -16.03 -9.76
C ASP A 10 -8.28 -15.45 -10.00
N MET A 11 -7.41 -15.59 -8.99
CA MET A 11 -6.04 -15.06 -9.02
C MET A 11 -5.18 -15.70 -10.12
N ARG A 12 -5.39 -16.98 -10.44
CA ARG A 12 -4.61 -17.69 -11.46
C ARG A 12 -4.91 -17.11 -12.85
N GLN A 13 -6.17 -16.87 -13.15
CA GLN A 13 -6.61 -16.21 -14.38
C GLN A 13 -6.08 -14.78 -14.46
N ALA A 14 -6.19 -13.99 -13.38
CA ALA A 14 -5.68 -12.62 -13.36
C ALA A 14 -4.16 -12.58 -13.62
N MET A 15 -3.38 -13.46 -12.99
CA MET A 15 -1.94 -13.56 -13.22
C MET A 15 -1.58 -14.05 -14.63
N LYS A 16 -2.44 -14.86 -15.27
CA LYS A 16 -2.27 -15.23 -16.68
C LYS A 16 -2.46 -14.01 -17.58
N LEU A 17 -3.52 -13.23 -17.37
CA LEU A 17 -3.77 -11.99 -18.13
C LEU A 17 -2.63 -10.99 -18.01
N VAL A 18 -2.08 -10.81 -16.80
CA VAL A 18 -0.91 -9.95 -16.57
C VAL A 18 0.28 -10.43 -17.41
N ARG A 19 0.56 -11.74 -17.41
CA ARG A 19 1.68 -12.32 -18.17
C ARG A 19 1.50 -12.21 -19.68
N ASP A 20 0.30 -12.49 -20.16
CA ASP A 20 -0.01 -12.46 -21.60
C ASP A 20 0.11 -11.02 -22.15
N GLU A 21 -0.23 -10.01 -21.35
CA GLU A 21 -0.27 -8.61 -21.78
C GLU A 21 1.03 -7.84 -21.48
N LEU A 22 1.57 -7.96 -20.27
CA LEU A 22 2.73 -7.18 -19.79
C LEU A 22 4.02 -8.00 -19.72
N GLY A 23 3.95 -9.32 -19.88
CA GLY A 23 5.10 -10.23 -19.76
C GLY A 23 5.36 -10.70 -18.33
N ALA A 24 6.37 -11.56 -18.17
CA ALA A 24 6.74 -12.15 -16.89
C ALA A 24 7.39 -11.15 -15.91
N GLU A 25 7.96 -10.07 -16.43
CA GLU A 25 8.68 -9.03 -15.67
C GLU A 25 7.74 -7.96 -15.08
N ALA A 26 6.43 -8.10 -15.26
CA ALA A 26 5.46 -7.14 -14.75
C ALA A 26 5.41 -7.17 -13.21
N ALA A 27 5.47 -6.00 -12.59
CA ALA A 27 5.33 -5.86 -11.14
C ALA A 27 3.85 -5.67 -10.77
N ILE A 28 3.39 -6.41 -9.76
CA ILE A 28 2.06 -6.22 -9.17
C ILE A 28 2.14 -5.09 -8.14
N ILE A 29 1.38 -4.02 -8.36
CA ILE A 29 1.33 -2.83 -7.49
C ILE A 29 0.17 -2.95 -6.50
N GLY A 30 -0.93 -3.60 -6.88
CA GLY A 30 -2.11 -3.71 -6.04
C GLY A 30 -2.92 -4.98 -6.30
N ASN A 31 -3.55 -5.47 -5.24
CA ASN A 31 -4.46 -6.61 -5.27
C ASN A 31 -5.73 -6.25 -4.48
N ARG A 32 -6.89 -6.43 -5.09
CA ARG A 32 -8.19 -6.24 -4.43
C ARG A 32 -9.12 -7.40 -4.79
N ARG A 33 -9.84 -7.92 -3.79
CA ARG A 33 -10.99 -8.79 -4.05
C ARG A 33 -12.23 -7.94 -4.31
N ILE A 34 -12.96 -8.28 -5.36
CA ILE A 34 -14.18 -7.58 -5.77
C ILE A 34 -15.33 -8.59 -5.85
N ALA A 35 -16.57 -8.10 -5.90
CA ALA A 35 -17.71 -8.97 -6.17
C ALA A 35 -17.51 -9.66 -7.52
N GLY A 36 -17.44 -10.99 -7.51
CA GLY A 36 -17.23 -11.79 -8.73
C GLY A 36 -15.77 -12.14 -9.07
N GLY A 37 -14.79 -11.78 -8.22
CA GLY A 37 -13.42 -12.28 -8.39
C GLY A 37 -12.34 -11.37 -7.81
N VAL A 38 -11.30 -11.11 -8.61
CA VAL A 38 -10.13 -10.34 -8.22
C VAL A 38 -9.78 -9.27 -9.24
N GLU A 39 -9.19 -8.20 -8.72
CA GLU A 39 -8.61 -7.11 -9.46
C GLU A 39 -7.12 -7.02 -9.13
N LEU A 40 -6.27 -7.03 -10.16
CA LEU A 40 -4.83 -6.81 -10.06
C LEU A 40 -4.43 -5.54 -10.80
N THR A 41 -3.68 -4.68 -10.11
CA THR A 41 -3.00 -3.55 -10.75
C THR A 41 -1.55 -3.95 -10.97
N ALA A 42 -1.11 -3.93 -12.22
CA ALA A 42 0.25 -4.31 -12.60
C ALA A 42 0.88 -3.26 -13.52
N ALA A 43 2.21 -3.20 -13.52
CA ALA A 43 2.97 -2.31 -14.38
C ALA A 43 4.28 -2.92 -14.84
N LEU A 44 4.69 -2.58 -16.07
CA LEU A 44 6.02 -2.83 -16.58
C LEU A 44 6.96 -1.69 -16.17
N ASP A 45 8.20 -2.03 -15.82
CA ASP A 45 9.24 -1.10 -15.36
C ASP A 45 8.85 -0.30 -14.11
N TYR A 46 8.12 -0.93 -13.18
CA TYR A 46 7.90 -0.32 -11.87
C TYR A 46 9.22 -0.29 -11.09
N LYS A 47 9.88 0.85 -11.13
CA LYS A 47 10.98 1.13 -10.20
C LYS A 47 10.34 1.47 -8.86
N LEU A 48 10.61 0.65 -7.83
CA LEU A 48 10.46 1.11 -6.46
C LEU A 48 11.36 2.33 -6.35
N SER A 49 10.79 3.54 -6.45
CA SER A 49 11.46 4.69 -5.87
C SER A 49 11.58 4.31 -4.41
N ALA A 50 12.81 4.03 -3.96
CA ALA A 50 13.08 3.71 -2.58
C ALA A 50 12.35 4.77 -1.77
N LEU A 51 11.26 4.36 -1.11
CA LEU A 51 10.53 5.24 -0.20
C LEU A 51 11.62 5.87 0.65
N ALA A 52 11.75 7.19 0.58
CA ALA A 52 12.75 7.89 1.37
C ALA A 52 12.67 7.30 2.78
N PRO A 53 13.81 6.90 3.38
CA PRO A 53 13.81 6.25 4.67
C PRO A 53 12.89 7.07 5.58
N ARG A 54 11.91 6.41 6.19
CA ARG A 54 10.87 7.08 6.96
C ARG A 54 11.58 7.91 8.02
N VAL A 55 11.69 9.22 7.80
CA VAL A 55 12.38 10.11 8.72
C VAL A 55 11.42 10.31 9.89
N PRO A 56 11.81 9.94 11.12
CA PRO A 56 10.99 10.23 12.30
C PRO A 56 10.75 11.73 12.36
N ASN A 57 9.49 12.15 12.44
CA ASN A 57 9.16 13.55 12.65
C ASN A 57 9.27 13.84 14.15
N MET A 58 10.44 14.28 14.59
CA MET A 58 10.75 14.55 16.00
C MET A 58 9.78 15.57 16.63
N GLU A 59 9.34 16.57 15.86
CA GLU A 59 8.37 17.57 16.33
C GLU A 59 7.03 16.92 16.70
N LEU A 60 6.57 15.99 15.86
CA LEU A 60 5.33 15.25 16.09
C LEU A 60 5.44 14.33 17.33
N GLU A 61 6.61 13.73 17.55
CA GLU A 61 6.88 12.89 18.72
C GLU A 61 6.85 13.71 20.02
N ASP A 62 7.36 14.93 20.00
CA ASP A 62 7.31 15.85 21.13
C ASP A 62 5.88 16.33 21.42
N GLU A 63 5.08 16.62 20.39
CA GLU A 63 3.66 16.93 20.56
C GLU A 63 2.86 15.76 21.13
N LEU A 64 3.14 14.54 20.66
CA LEU A 64 2.54 13.31 21.20
C LEU A 64 2.89 13.12 22.67
N ARG A 65 4.15 13.33 23.05
CA ARG A 65 4.60 13.24 24.45
C ARG A 65 3.90 14.26 25.35
N LYS A 66 3.76 15.52 24.90
CA LYS A 66 3.02 16.57 25.60
C LYS A 66 1.53 16.25 25.72
N THR A 67 0.95 15.66 24.68
CA THR A 67 -0.46 15.26 24.68
C THR A 67 -0.69 14.12 25.66
N GLN A 68 0.21 13.12 25.68
CA GLN A 68 0.15 12.01 26.63
C GLN A 68 0.26 12.50 28.07
N SER A 69 1.17 13.43 28.38
CA SER A 69 1.30 13.95 29.74
C SER A 69 0.04 14.69 30.22
N ARG A 70 -0.60 15.46 29.34
CA ARG A 70 -1.88 16.15 29.62
C ARG A 70 -3.03 15.18 29.88
N ILE A 71 -3.08 14.08 29.14
CA ILE A 71 -4.12 13.04 29.35
C ILE A 71 -3.91 12.36 30.70
N VAL A 72 -2.67 12.01 31.03
CA VAL A 72 -2.35 11.37 32.32
C VAL A 72 -2.67 12.29 33.49
N SER A 73 -2.33 13.58 33.40
CA SER A 73 -2.68 14.53 34.47
C SER A 73 -4.20 14.69 34.62
N ALA A 74 -4.93 14.80 33.51
CA ALA A 74 -6.39 14.91 33.54
C ALA A 74 -7.08 13.65 34.08
N GLN A 75 -6.50 12.47 33.88
CA GLN A 75 -7.00 11.20 34.43
C GLN A 75 -6.69 11.03 35.93
N ALA A 76 -5.65 11.69 36.44
CA ALA A 76 -5.27 11.62 37.85
C ALA A 76 -6.08 12.59 38.75
N GLU A 77 -6.73 13.59 38.16
CA GLU A 77 -7.58 14.58 38.84
C GLU A 77 -9.06 14.16 38.94
N LEU A 78 -9.41 12.96 38.45
CA LEU A 78 -10.74 12.32 38.51
C LEU A 78 -10.78 11.24 39.60
#